data_AF-A0A9W7B2E5-F1
#
_entry.id   AF-A0A9W7B2E5-F1
#
_cell.length_a   1.000
_cell.length_b   1.000
_cell.length_c   1.000
_cell.angle_alpha   90.00
_cell.angle_beta   90.00
_cell.angle_gamma   90.00
#
_symmetry.space_group_name_H-M   'P 1'
#
loop_
_entity.id
_entity.type
_entity.pdbx_description
1 polymer ?
#
loop_
_entity_poly.entity_id
_entity_poly.type
_entity_poly.pdbx_seq_one_letter_code
_entity_poly.pdbx_strand_id
1 'polypeptide(L)'
;MTELAGRRNFLSNIISSSAKTATVASGLTFVPSTFLASPAIAAGAADDYVPKVEDVKLIAALGVSLDKLAERVGDANQWGEAGLNLAVFAKDPRFYENYARNYVSKSVKNDAESDPRVGKIKLAIKTIISVKDLIDVGTGTDAECKEAVARVRKAQVLIGDFLAGSGVSDERVTKYIASHR
;
A
#
# COMPACT_ATOMS: atom_id res chain seq x y z
N MET A 1 -34.37 8.01 57.33
CA MET A 1 -35.33 8.31 56.25
C MET A 1 -34.72 7.75 54.97
N THR A 2 -34.94 6.45 54.69
CA THR A 2 -35.92 5.91 53.70
C THR A 2 -35.55 6.32 52.27
N GLU A 3 -35.35 5.45 51.27
CA GLU A 3 -35.92 4.12 51.03
C GLU A 3 -35.16 3.38 49.91
N LEU A 4 -35.05 2.06 50.04
CA LEU A 4 -34.66 1.09 49.00
C LEU A 4 -35.90 0.77 48.13
N ALA A 5 -35.83 0.88 46.79
CA ALA A 5 -36.67 0.11 45.84
C ALA A 5 -36.18 0.39 44.39
N GLY A 6 -36.01 -0.55 43.46
CA GLY A 6 -36.30 -1.97 43.47
C GLY A 6 -35.54 -2.67 42.33
N ARG A 7 -34.99 -3.83 42.67
CA ARG A 7 -34.68 -4.90 41.72
C ARG A 7 -36.02 -5.54 41.30
N ARG A 8 -36.10 -6.00 40.04
CA ARG A 8 -36.93 -7.10 39.47
C ARG A 8 -37.89 -6.67 38.36
N ASN A 9 -37.51 -7.05 37.14
CA ASN A 9 -38.35 -7.49 36.02
C ASN A 9 -37.36 -8.22 35.09
N PHE A 10 -36.89 -9.43 35.40
CA PHE A 10 -37.59 -10.72 35.28
C PHE A 10 -38.44 -10.85 34.00
N LEU A 11 -37.80 -11.44 33.00
CA LEU A 11 -38.37 -12.43 32.08
C LEU A 11 -39.72 -12.11 31.42
N SER A 12 -39.68 -11.65 30.17
CA SER A 12 -40.55 -12.15 29.09
C SER A 12 -40.32 -11.36 27.80
N ASN A 13 -39.49 -11.89 26.91
CA ASN A 13 -39.91 -11.93 25.52
C ASN A 13 -39.21 -13.08 24.78
N ILE A 14 -40.01 -14.12 24.64
CA ILE A 14 -39.80 -15.28 23.79
C ILE A 14 -39.92 -14.77 22.35
N ILE A 15 -38.80 -14.65 21.64
CA ILE A 15 -38.82 -14.66 20.18
C ILE A 15 -38.15 -15.95 19.75
N SER A 16 -39.03 -16.93 19.56
CA SER A 16 -38.78 -18.12 18.78
C SER A 16 -38.52 -17.69 17.33
N SER A 17 -37.34 -17.98 16.81
CA SER A 17 -37.14 -18.16 15.38
C SER A 17 -36.03 -19.17 15.14
N SER A 18 -36.48 -20.37 14.78
CA SER A 18 -35.69 -21.47 14.26
C SER A 18 -34.90 -21.02 13.02
N ALA A 19 -33.60 -20.79 13.19
CA ALA A 19 -32.66 -20.78 12.07
C ALA A 19 -32.09 -22.20 11.92
N LYS A 20 -32.56 -22.88 10.89
CA LYS A 20 -32.17 -24.22 10.49
C LYS A 20 -30.66 -24.30 10.26
N THR A 21 -30.06 -25.31 10.88
CA THR A 21 -28.75 -25.87 10.57
C THR A 21 -28.68 -26.22 9.08
N ALA A 22 -27.90 -25.45 8.32
CA ALA A 22 -27.45 -25.82 6.99
C ALA A 22 -25.93 -26.03 7.05
N THR A 23 -25.53 -27.24 7.44
CA THR A 23 -24.17 -27.72 7.25
C THR A 23 -23.98 -27.97 5.76
N VAL A 24 -23.52 -26.94 5.04
CA VAL A 24 -22.98 -27.12 3.70
C VAL A 24 -21.51 -27.45 3.87
N ALA A 25 -21.21 -28.75 3.89
CA ALA A 25 -19.86 -29.26 3.77
C ALA A 25 -19.37 -28.99 2.35
N SER A 26 -18.88 -27.77 2.11
CA SER A 26 -18.13 -27.44 0.91
C SER A 26 -16.74 -28.06 1.04
N GLY A 27 -16.49 -29.06 0.20
CA GLY A 27 -15.20 -29.72 0.09
C GLY A 27 -14.07 -28.72 -0.14
N LEU A 28 -13.09 -28.76 0.76
CA LEU A 28 -11.76 -28.22 0.53
C LEU A 28 -11.03 -29.18 -0.40
N THR A 29 -11.24 -29.05 -1.70
CA THR A 29 -10.24 -29.50 -2.67
C THR A 29 -9.07 -28.54 -2.58
N PHE A 30 -7.99 -29.01 -1.97
CA PHE A 30 -6.67 -28.41 -2.04
C PHE A 30 -6.25 -28.37 -3.51
N VAL A 31 -6.43 -27.22 -4.16
CA VAL A 31 -5.85 -26.96 -5.47
C VAL A 31 -4.42 -26.51 -5.20
N PRO A 32 -3.38 -27.30 -5.55
CA PRO A 32 -2.04 -26.77 -5.54
C PRO A 32 -2.03 -25.58 -6.51
N SER A 33 -1.78 -24.38 -5.99
CA SER A 33 -1.47 -23.23 -6.82
C SER A 33 -0.19 -23.57 -7.57
N THR A 34 -0.35 -24.14 -8.76
CA THR A 34 0.63 -24.06 -9.82
C THR A 34 0.96 -22.59 -9.94
N PHE A 35 2.16 -22.22 -9.49
CA PHE A 35 2.81 -20.99 -9.89
C PHE A 35 2.81 -21.03 -11.42
N LEU A 36 1.79 -20.40 -12.02
CA LEU A 36 1.87 -19.96 -13.39
C LEU A 36 3.04 -19.00 -13.36
N ALA A 37 4.19 -19.50 -13.81
CA ALA A 37 5.26 -18.68 -14.32
C ALA A 37 4.57 -17.69 -15.25
N SER A 38 4.39 -16.45 -14.79
CA SER A 38 3.98 -15.36 -15.66
C SER A 38 4.91 -15.44 -16.86
N PRO A 39 4.40 -15.62 -18.08
CA PRO A 39 5.25 -15.35 -19.23
C PRO A 39 5.75 -13.93 -19.00
N ALA A 40 7.07 -13.78 -18.98
CA ALA A 40 7.70 -12.48 -19.07
C ALA A 40 6.97 -11.77 -20.21
N ILE A 41 6.15 -10.78 -19.87
CA ILE A 41 5.48 -9.96 -20.87
C ILE A 41 6.65 -9.38 -21.65
N ALA A 42 6.82 -9.91 -22.85
CA ALA A 42 7.78 -9.45 -23.81
C ALA A 42 7.49 -7.96 -23.95
N ALA A 43 8.38 -7.16 -23.36
CA ALA A 43 8.44 -5.74 -23.60
C ALA A 43 8.48 -5.60 -25.11
N GLY A 44 7.39 -5.13 -25.69
CA GLY A 44 7.40 -4.64 -27.06
C GLY A 44 8.47 -3.57 -27.09
N ALA A 45 9.63 -3.91 -27.64
CA ALA A 45 10.78 -3.03 -27.74
C ALA A 45 10.35 -1.78 -28.51
N ALA A 46 10.13 -0.68 -27.80
CA ALA A 46 10.31 0.64 -28.37
C ALA A 46 11.82 0.81 -28.51
N ASP A 47 12.32 0.46 -29.69
CA ASP A 47 13.70 0.09 -30.01
C ASP A 47 14.79 1.15 -29.79
N ASP A 48 14.59 2.23 -29.02
CA ASP A 48 15.64 3.24 -28.78
C ASP A 48 15.53 4.05 -27.47
N TYR A 49 14.58 3.76 -26.58
CA TYR A 49 14.50 4.53 -25.33
C TYR A 49 15.43 3.97 -24.26
N VAL A 50 16.59 4.61 -24.07
CA VAL A 50 17.46 4.36 -22.92
C VAL A 50 16.94 5.16 -21.72
N PRO A 51 16.42 4.51 -20.67
CA PRO A 51 15.83 5.19 -19.54
C PRO A 51 16.90 5.92 -18.73
N LYS A 52 16.68 7.22 -18.47
CA LYS A 52 17.62 8.05 -17.74
C LYS A 52 17.19 8.23 -16.29
N VAL A 53 18.16 8.59 -15.46
CA VAL A 53 17.93 8.82 -14.02
C VAL A 53 16.97 9.98 -13.79
N GLU A 54 16.99 11.00 -14.65
CA GLU A 54 16.09 12.14 -14.57
C GLU A 54 14.61 11.76 -14.72
N ASP A 55 14.32 10.68 -15.45
CA ASP A 55 12.95 10.25 -15.73
C ASP A 55 12.32 9.46 -14.59
N VAL A 56 13.14 8.89 -13.70
CA VAL A 56 12.69 8.19 -12.48
C VAL A 56 13.02 8.96 -11.21
N LYS A 57 13.68 10.12 -11.32
CA LYS A 57 14.22 10.89 -10.19
C LYS A 57 13.17 11.22 -9.13
N LEU A 58 11.96 11.60 -9.54
CA LEU A 58 10.89 11.92 -8.59
C LEU A 58 10.38 10.67 -7.85
N ILE A 59 10.34 9.52 -8.52
CA ILE A 59 9.94 8.23 -7.92
C ILE A 59 11.05 7.69 -7.01
N ALA A 60 12.32 7.85 -7.40
CA ALA A 60 13.45 7.49 -6.55
C ALA A 60 13.54 8.39 -5.30
N ALA A 61 13.32 9.70 -5.46
CA ALA A 61 13.25 10.64 -4.34
C ALA A 61 12.07 10.34 -3.40
N LEU A 62 10.94 9.88 -3.95
CA LEU A 62 9.81 9.36 -3.16
C LEU A 62 10.24 8.14 -2.33
N GLY A 63 10.92 7.17 -2.94
CA GLY A 63 11.43 6.00 -2.19
C GLY A 63 12.28 6.40 -0.98
N VAL A 64 13.24 7.32 -1.18
CA VAL A 64 14.11 7.82 -0.09
C VAL A 64 13.34 8.64 0.95
N SER A 65 12.29 9.36 0.57
CA SER A 65 11.47 10.10 1.53
C SER A 65 10.60 9.17 2.38
N LEU A 66 10.25 7.99 1.88
CA LEU A 66 9.55 6.96 2.64
C LEU A 66 10.41 6.31 3.71
N ASP A 67 11.74 6.25 3.54
CA ASP A 67 12.65 5.78 4.61
C ASP A 67 12.52 6.66 5.85
N LYS A 68 12.58 7.98 5.63
CA LYS A 68 12.40 8.98 6.69
C LYS A 68 10.99 8.95 7.25
N LEU A 69 9.99 8.64 6.43
CA LEU A 69 8.62 8.48 6.89
C LEU A 69 8.51 7.26 7.82
N ALA A 70 9.10 6.12 7.46
CA ALA A 70 9.08 4.90 8.27
C ALA A 70 9.72 5.13 9.65
N GLU A 71 10.80 5.90 9.71
CA GLU A 71 11.41 6.32 10.98
C GLU A 71 10.43 7.17 11.81
N ARG A 72 9.79 8.17 11.20
CA ARG A 72 8.85 9.09 11.87
C ARG A 72 7.56 8.45 12.32
N VAL A 73 6.96 7.55 11.51
CA VAL A 73 5.75 6.81 11.90
C VAL A 73 6.05 5.68 12.88
N GLY A 74 7.33 5.31 13.04
CA GLY A 74 7.76 4.34 14.04
C GLY A 74 7.90 4.91 15.45
N ASP A 75 7.91 6.24 15.60
CA ASP A 75 8.05 6.93 16.88
C ASP A 75 6.73 7.60 17.28
N ALA A 76 6.16 7.18 18.40
CA ALA A 76 4.92 7.74 18.95
C ALA A 76 5.03 9.25 19.20
N ASN A 77 6.23 9.77 19.50
CA ASN A 77 6.45 11.20 19.73
C ASN A 77 6.39 12.03 18.44
N GLN A 78 6.62 11.39 17.28
CA GLN A 78 6.63 12.03 15.96
C GLN A 78 5.36 11.73 15.15
N TRP A 79 4.42 10.97 15.73
CA TRP A 79 3.18 10.53 15.09
C TRP A 79 2.38 11.68 14.46
N GLY A 80 2.18 12.76 15.21
CA GLY A 80 1.46 13.95 14.71
C GLY A 80 2.20 14.69 13.59
N GLU A 81 3.53 14.78 13.67
CA GLU A 81 4.35 15.41 12.62
C GLU A 81 4.38 14.56 11.34
N ALA A 82 4.35 13.23 11.47
CA ALA A 82 4.26 12.32 10.34
C ALA A 82 2.95 12.51 9.55
N GLY A 83 1.83 12.76 10.25
CA GLY A 83 0.54 13.07 9.62
C GLY A 83 0.56 14.34 8.76
N LEU A 84 1.22 15.41 9.21
CA LEU A 84 1.36 16.66 8.45
C LEU A 84 2.18 16.45 7.16
N ASN A 85 3.25 15.68 7.24
CA ASN A 85 4.06 15.36 6.06
C ASN A 85 3.26 14.52 5.05
N LEU A 86 2.44 13.58 5.54
CA LEU A 86 1.55 12.77 4.71
C LEU A 86 0.39 13.56 4.09
N ALA A 87 -0.06 14.64 4.72
CA ALA A 87 -1.08 15.52 4.15
C ALA A 87 -0.61 16.17 2.84
N VAL A 88 0.68 16.47 2.71
CA VAL A 88 1.26 16.99 1.46
C VAL A 88 1.19 15.95 0.34
N PHE A 89 1.45 14.67 0.66
CA PHE A 89 1.33 13.57 -0.29
C PHE A 89 -0.12 13.31 -0.70
N ALA A 90 -1.06 13.42 0.24
CA ALA A 90 -2.49 13.21 -0.02
C ALA A 90 -3.13 14.35 -0.83
N LYS A 91 -2.46 15.51 -0.98
CA LYS A 91 -2.97 16.67 -1.72
C LYS A 91 -3.15 16.38 -3.21
N ASP A 92 -2.21 15.66 -3.82
CA ASP A 92 -2.31 15.21 -5.21
C ASP A 92 -1.88 13.75 -5.34
N PRO A 93 -2.82 12.81 -5.12
CA PRO A 93 -2.54 11.39 -5.21
C PRO A 93 -2.28 10.94 -6.66
N ARG A 94 -2.67 11.74 -7.66
CA ARG A 94 -2.47 11.42 -9.07
C ARG A 94 -1.14 11.90 -9.61
N PHE A 95 -0.41 12.76 -8.88
CA PHE A 95 0.87 13.29 -9.32
C PHE A 95 1.88 12.19 -9.69
N TYR A 96 2.15 11.28 -8.77
CA TYR A 96 3.12 10.20 -8.97
C TYR A 96 2.61 9.13 -9.96
N GLU A 97 1.30 8.89 -10.02
CA GLU A 97 0.68 8.01 -11.01
C GLU A 97 0.85 8.58 -12.43
N ASN A 98 0.55 9.87 -12.62
CA ASN A 98 0.74 10.57 -13.89
C ASN A 98 2.22 10.59 -14.31
N TYR A 99 3.12 10.81 -13.35
CA TYR A 99 4.56 10.80 -13.61
C TYR A 99 5.05 9.40 -14.04
N ALA A 100 4.61 8.33 -13.36
CA ALA A 100 4.91 6.96 -13.74
C ALA A 100 4.33 6.58 -15.11
N ARG A 101 3.10 7.02 -15.42
CA ARG A 101 2.49 6.84 -16.74
C ARG A 101 3.28 7.55 -17.84
N ASN A 102 3.72 8.79 -17.59
CA ASN A 102 4.55 9.55 -18.53
C ASN A 102 5.92 8.90 -18.76
N TYR A 103 6.47 8.23 -17.75
CA TYR A 103 7.68 7.42 -17.91
C TYR A 103 7.42 6.20 -18.80
N VAL A 104 6.39 5.42 -18.45
CA VAL A 104 6.06 4.19 -19.17
C VAL A 104 5.68 4.48 -20.62
N SER A 105 4.95 5.55 -20.91
CA SER A 105 4.55 5.92 -22.27
C SER A 105 5.72 6.22 -23.21
N LYS A 106 6.90 6.54 -22.68
CA LYS A 106 8.14 6.66 -23.48
C LYS A 106 8.66 5.30 -23.96
N SER A 107 8.43 4.25 -23.16
CA SER A 107 8.87 2.88 -23.44
C SER A 107 7.77 2.00 -24.06
N VAL A 108 6.49 2.31 -23.82
CA VAL A 108 5.33 1.51 -24.24
C VAL A 108 4.36 2.44 -24.97
N LYS A 109 4.26 2.30 -26.29
CA LYS A 109 3.45 3.17 -27.16
C LYS A 109 1.94 2.97 -27.00
N ASN A 110 1.49 1.75 -26.67
CA ASN A 110 0.08 1.39 -26.55
C ASN A 110 -0.22 0.92 -25.13
N ASP A 111 -1.29 1.43 -24.54
CA ASP A 111 -1.82 0.96 -23.24
C ASP A 111 -0.87 1.12 -22.04
N ALA A 112 -0.14 2.23 -21.99
CA ALA A 112 0.75 2.58 -20.87
C ALA A 112 0.03 2.68 -19.50
N GLU A 113 -1.29 2.88 -19.50
CA GLU A 113 -2.11 2.93 -18.29
C GLU A 113 -2.33 1.54 -17.66
N SER A 114 -2.41 0.50 -18.49
CA SER A 114 -2.54 -0.90 -18.04
C SER A 114 -1.21 -1.55 -17.73
N ASP A 115 -0.09 -0.83 -17.87
CA ASP A 115 1.23 -1.36 -17.56
C ASP A 115 1.33 -1.68 -16.05
N PRO A 116 1.78 -2.89 -15.68
CA PRO A 116 1.87 -3.31 -14.28
C PRO A 116 2.77 -2.39 -13.44
N ARG A 117 3.73 -1.69 -14.04
CA ARG A 117 4.60 -0.72 -13.36
C ARG A 117 3.80 0.49 -12.86
N VAL A 118 2.90 1.04 -13.69
CA VAL A 118 2.01 2.13 -13.26
C VAL A 118 1.07 1.65 -12.16
N GLY A 119 0.55 0.43 -12.28
CA GLY A 119 -0.27 -0.21 -11.25
C GLY A 119 0.44 -0.33 -9.89
N LYS A 120 1.72 -0.66 -9.87
CA LYS A 120 2.54 -0.72 -8.63
C LYS A 120 2.65 0.64 -7.96
N ILE A 121 2.89 1.70 -8.71
CA ILE A 121 2.97 3.07 -8.17
C ILE A 121 1.61 3.50 -7.61
N LYS A 122 0.52 3.23 -8.33
CA LYS A 122 -0.84 3.50 -7.85
C LYS A 122 -1.14 2.80 -6.53
N LEU A 123 -0.74 1.53 -6.42
CA LEU A 123 -0.90 0.75 -5.20
C LEU A 123 -0.02 1.27 -4.06
N ALA A 124 1.22 1.69 -4.36
CA ALA A 124 2.13 2.30 -3.37
C ALA A 124 1.54 3.59 -2.80
N ILE A 125 1.05 4.49 -3.65
CA ILE A 125 0.40 5.75 -3.23
C ILE A 125 -0.83 5.46 -2.37
N LYS A 126 -1.71 4.55 -2.81
CA LYS A 126 -2.89 4.15 -2.03
C LYS A 126 -2.49 3.61 -0.65
N THR A 127 -1.41 2.85 -0.58
CA THR A 127 -0.88 2.32 0.68
C THR A 127 -0.37 3.45 1.58
N ILE A 128 0.34 4.43 1.03
CA ILE A 128 0.82 5.61 1.78
C ILE A 128 -0.36 6.44 2.31
N ILE A 129 -1.39 6.67 1.49
CA ILE A 129 -2.60 7.38 1.93
C ILE A 129 -3.29 6.62 3.06
N SER A 130 -3.34 5.30 3.00
CA SER A 130 -3.91 4.50 4.11
C SER A 130 -3.12 4.62 5.41
N VAL A 131 -1.82 4.99 5.37
CA VAL A 131 -1.05 5.31 6.58
C VAL A 131 -1.53 6.64 7.15
N LYS A 132 -1.82 7.62 6.30
CA LYS A 132 -2.42 8.89 6.74
C LYS A 132 -3.76 8.65 7.43
N ASP A 133 -4.64 7.85 6.84
CA ASP A 133 -5.94 7.51 7.44
C ASP A 133 -5.77 6.84 8.82
N LEU A 134 -4.74 6.00 8.97
CA LEU A 134 -4.42 5.35 10.23
C LEU A 134 -3.87 6.33 11.27
N ILE A 135 -3.08 7.34 10.86
CA ILE A 135 -2.59 8.39 11.76
C ILE A 135 -3.71 9.35 12.16
N ASP A 136 -4.60 9.72 11.23
CA ASP A 136 -5.70 10.65 11.50
C ASP A 136 -6.70 10.09 12.51
N VAL A 137 -6.89 8.76 12.54
CA VAL A 137 -7.83 8.07 13.45
C VAL A 137 -7.13 7.54 14.71
N GLY A 138 -5.86 7.18 14.58
CA GLY A 138 -5.09 6.53 15.64
C GLY A 138 -4.52 7.50 16.67
N THR A 139 -4.02 6.94 17.77
CA THR A 139 -3.41 7.72 18.87
C THR A 139 -1.89 7.57 18.93
N GLY A 140 -1.30 6.78 18.04
CA GLY A 140 0.14 6.54 17.97
C GLY A 140 0.60 5.46 18.95
N THR A 141 -0.25 4.46 19.22
CA THR A 141 0.13 3.30 20.01
C THR A 141 1.22 2.47 19.32
N ASP A 142 1.99 1.68 20.08
CA ASP A 142 3.02 0.79 19.52
C ASP A 142 2.50 -0.15 18.42
N ALA A 143 1.25 -0.60 18.53
CA ALA A 143 0.62 -1.46 17.53
C ALA A 143 0.35 -0.68 16.23
N GLU A 144 -0.19 0.53 16.34
CA GLU A 144 -0.44 1.44 15.21
C GLU A 144 0.87 1.86 14.55
N CYS A 145 1.91 2.16 15.33
CA CYS A 145 3.25 2.49 14.82
C CYS A 145 3.83 1.33 14.00
N LYS A 146 3.75 0.10 14.51
CA LYS A 146 4.20 -1.10 13.78
C LYS A 146 3.40 -1.33 12.50
N GLU A 147 2.09 -1.14 12.54
CA GLU A 147 1.24 -1.28 11.36
C GLU A 147 1.54 -0.19 10.32
N ALA A 148 1.72 1.06 10.74
CA ALA A 148 2.10 2.17 9.87
C ALA A 148 3.44 1.88 9.18
N VAL A 149 4.46 1.45 9.92
CA VAL A 149 5.76 1.06 9.37
C VAL A 149 5.61 -0.09 8.38
N ALA A 150 4.79 -1.11 8.68
CA ALA A 150 4.56 -2.23 7.77
C ALA A 150 3.91 -1.77 6.45
N ARG A 151 2.95 -0.85 6.50
CA ARG A 151 2.32 -0.26 5.32
C ARG A 151 3.31 0.60 4.52
N VAL A 152 4.15 1.41 5.18
CA VAL A 152 5.21 2.18 4.51
C VAL A 152 6.19 1.25 3.81
N ARG A 153 6.67 0.20 4.48
CA ARG A 153 7.57 -0.81 3.88
C ARG A 153 6.95 -1.49 2.67
N LYS A 154 5.66 -1.83 2.73
CA LYS A 154 4.94 -2.39 1.58
C LYS A 154 4.92 -1.42 0.39
N ALA A 155 4.74 -0.12 0.63
CA ALA A 155 4.83 0.90 -0.42
C ALA A 155 6.26 1.02 -0.99
N GLN A 156 7.28 0.93 -0.13
CA GLN A 156 8.68 0.96 -0.55
C GLN A 156 9.05 -0.20 -1.48
N VAL A 157 8.59 -1.42 -1.16
CA VAL A 157 8.77 -2.61 -2.00
C VAL A 157 8.14 -2.40 -3.38
N LEU A 158 6.91 -1.88 -3.43
CA LEU A 158 6.20 -1.60 -4.69
C LEU A 158 6.94 -0.56 -5.56
N ILE A 159 7.54 0.45 -4.93
CA ILE A 159 8.38 1.45 -5.62
C ILE A 159 9.70 0.82 -6.08
N GLY A 160 10.33 -0.02 -5.25
CA GLY A 160 11.53 -0.77 -5.61
C GLY A 160 11.30 -1.66 -6.83
N ASP A 161 10.16 -2.34 -6.87
CA ASP A 161 9.72 -3.16 -7.99
C ASP A 161 9.45 -2.37 -9.27
N PHE A 162 8.94 -1.13 -9.15
CA PHE A 162 8.81 -0.22 -10.29
C PHE A 162 10.20 0.16 -10.83
N LEU A 163 11.11 0.55 -9.94
CA LEU A 163 12.47 0.96 -10.29
C LEU A 163 13.26 -0.21 -10.89
N ALA A 164 13.11 -1.42 -10.37
CA ALA A 164 13.70 -2.63 -10.95
C ALA A 164 13.19 -2.91 -12.37
N GLY A 165 11.89 -2.70 -12.61
CA GLY A 165 11.27 -2.83 -13.94
C GLY A 165 11.48 -1.62 -14.87
N SER A 166 12.17 -0.57 -14.40
CA SER A 166 12.43 0.64 -15.18
C SER A 166 13.66 0.50 -16.07
N GLY A 167 14.63 -0.36 -15.72
CA GLY A 167 15.88 -0.52 -16.46
C GLY A 167 16.92 0.58 -16.22
N VAL A 168 16.67 1.49 -15.28
CA VAL A 168 17.63 2.55 -14.90
C VAL A 168 18.77 1.95 -14.09
N SER A 169 20.00 2.10 -14.59
CA SER A 169 21.24 1.70 -13.91
C SER A 169 21.90 2.90 -13.25
N ASP A 170 21.38 3.33 -12.11
CA ASP A 170 21.98 4.37 -11.26
C ASP A 170 22.28 3.80 -9.87
N GLU A 171 23.45 4.11 -9.32
CA GLU A 171 23.90 3.55 -8.05
C GLU A 171 22.91 3.79 -6.90
N ARG A 172 22.24 4.95 -6.86
CA ARG A 172 21.26 5.28 -5.80
C ARG A 172 19.99 4.46 -5.97
N VAL A 173 19.55 4.28 -7.21
CA VAL A 173 18.39 3.47 -7.55
C VAL A 173 18.66 1.99 -7.26
N THR A 174 19.83 1.48 -7.66
CA THR A 174 20.24 0.11 -7.39
C THR A 174 20.38 -0.17 -5.89
N LYS A 175 20.96 0.77 -5.13
CA LYS A 175 21.06 0.66 -3.67
C LYS A 175 19.68 0.66 -3.00
N TYR A 176 18.77 1.51 -3.46
CA TYR A 176 17.40 1.53 -2.95
C TYR A 176 16.67 0.21 -3.23
N ILE A 177 16.76 -0.31 -4.45
CA ILE A 177 16.20 -1.61 -4.83
C ILE A 177 16.77 -2.71 -3.95
N ALA A 178 18.09 -2.74 -3.74
CA ALA A 178 18.75 -3.73 -2.90
C ALA A 178 18.32 -3.67 -1.41
N SER A 179 17.93 -2.49 -0.93
CA SER A 179 17.55 -2.28 0.48
C SER A 179 16.08 -2.62 0.76
N HIS A 180 15.24 -2.69 -0.28
CA HIS A 180 13.78 -2.81 -0.17
C HIS A 180 13.22 -4.00 -0.97
N ARG A 181 14.06 -4.98 -1.28
CA ARG A 181 13.67 -6.25 -1.91
C ARG A 181 13.58 -7.38 -0.91
#